data_AF-A0A1Y2BM75-F1
#
_entry.id   AF-A0A1Y2BM75-F1
#
_cell.length_a   1.000
_cell.length_b   1.000
_cell.length_c   1.000
_cell.angle_alpha   90.00
_cell.angle_beta   90.00
_cell.angle_gamma   90.00
#
_symmetry.space_group_name_H-M   'P 1'
#
loop_
_entity.id
_entity.type
_entity.pdbx_description
1 polymer ?
#
loop_
_entity_poly.entity_id
_entity_poly.type
_entity_poly.pdbx_seq_one_letter_code
_entity_poly.pdbx_strand_id
1 'polypeptide(L)'
;MVQQPHTMPHTFTLVPLRAYFVKTPLSDSAIKLIDLPADEFLDTEEAINVITASIWVLCVKYDKLAEKERPKNKDSLRRWIVKNTLRVLDSLCVKIEPPFTAWSIDMMTRDVHAVMEELLLKTI
;
A
#
# COMPACT_ATOMS: atom_id res chain seq x y z
N MET A 1 9.04 -13.91 -12.10
CA MET A 1 9.38 -13.08 -10.93
C MET A 1 8.30 -12.02 -10.82
N VAL A 2 7.81 -11.71 -9.61
CA VAL A 2 6.85 -10.61 -9.40
C VAL A 2 7.60 -9.31 -9.68
N GLN A 3 7.05 -8.44 -10.53
CA GLN A 3 7.63 -7.13 -10.79
C GLN A 3 7.51 -6.25 -9.55
N GLN A 4 8.59 -5.56 -9.16
CA GLN A 4 8.67 -4.81 -7.92
C GLN A 4 9.21 -3.40 -8.15
N PRO A 5 8.90 -2.44 -7.26
CA PRO A 5 9.54 -1.13 -7.24
C PRO A 5 11.05 -1.24 -7.00
N HIS A 6 11.84 -0.49 -7.78
CA HIS A 6 13.29 -0.38 -7.66
C HIS A 6 13.72 0.32 -6.37
N THR A 7 12.95 1.30 -5.93
CA THR A 7 13.18 2.07 -4.70
C THR A 7 12.72 1.32 -3.45
N MET A 8 11.82 0.35 -3.60
CA MET A 8 11.28 -0.46 -2.49
C MET A 8 11.22 -1.95 -2.84
N PRO A 9 12.36 -2.58 -3.17
CA PRO A 9 12.42 -4.01 -3.38
C PRO A 9 12.16 -4.72 -2.04
N HIS A 10 11.32 -5.75 -2.04
CA HIS A 10 10.98 -6.46 -0.82
C HIS A 10 10.63 -7.93 -1.06
N THR A 11 11.14 -8.80 -0.20
CA THR A 11 10.76 -10.21 -0.17
C THR A 11 9.91 -10.45 1.07
N PHE A 12 8.62 -10.72 0.87
CA PHE A 12 7.69 -10.95 1.97
C PHE A 12 8.01 -12.21 2.76
N THR A 13 8.21 -12.04 4.08
CA THR A 13 8.38 -13.15 5.02
C THR A 13 7.04 -13.79 5.37
N LEU A 14 6.00 -12.98 5.50
CA LEU A 14 4.65 -13.44 5.79
C LEU A 14 4.02 -14.12 4.57
N VAL A 15 3.68 -15.40 4.71
CA VAL A 15 3.10 -16.23 3.64
C VAL A 15 1.84 -15.60 3.01
N PRO A 16 0.88 -15.04 3.78
CA PRO A 16 -0.31 -14.42 3.19
C PRO A 16 0.03 -13.23 2.27
N LEU A 17 0.98 -12.39 2.66
CA LEU A 17 1.41 -11.23 1.86
C LEU A 17 2.06 -11.68 0.56
N ARG A 18 2.98 -12.65 0.65
CA ARG A 18 3.63 -13.23 -0.53
C ARG A 18 2.61 -13.85 -1.49
N ALA A 19 1.64 -14.60 -0.98
CA ALA A 19 0.61 -15.23 -1.80
C ALA A 19 -0.28 -14.20 -2.51
N TYR A 20 -0.62 -13.10 -1.83
CA TYR A 20 -1.39 -12.00 -2.41
C TYR A 20 -0.68 -11.39 -3.62
N PHE A 21 0.59 -11.00 -3.51
CA PHE A 21 1.32 -10.38 -4.63
C PHE A 21 1.74 -11.34 -5.75
N VAL A 22 1.69 -12.65 -5.50
CA VAL A 22 1.78 -13.65 -6.58
C VAL A 22 0.49 -13.70 -7.41
N LYS A 23 -0.67 -13.60 -6.75
CA LYS A 23 -1.99 -13.63 -7.43
C LYS A 23 -2.36 -12.29 -8.06
N THR A 24 -1.97 -11.19 -7.40
CA THR A 24 -2.30 -9.82 -7.76
C THR A 24 -0.98 -9.02 -7.85
N PRO A 25 -0.22 -9.20 -8.96
CA PRO A 25 1.00 -8.44 -9.15
C PRO A 25 0.69 -6.94 -9.30
N LEU A 26 1.68 -6.09 -8.96
CA LEU A 26 1.57 -4.65 -9.17
C LEU A 26 1.53 -4.32 -10.67
N SER A 27 0.78 -3.27 -11.02
CA SER A 27 0.84 -2.68 -12.36
C SER A 27 2.13 -1.87 -12.54
N ASP A 28 2.56 -1.68 -13.79
CA ASP A 28 3.71 -0.83 -14.14
C ASP A 28 3.54 0.59 -13.60
N SER A 29 2.33 1.15 -13.69
CA SER A 29 2.02 2.48 -13.18
C SER A 29 2.12 2.56 -11.65
N ALA A 30 1.67 1.53 -10.92
CA ALA A 30 1.81 1.49 -9.46
C ALA A 30 3.29 1.36 -9.04
N ILE A 31 4.07 0.57 -9.78
CA ILE A 31 5.52 0.45 -9.58
C ILE A 31 6.20 1.80 -9.83
N LYS A 32 5.90 2.43 -10.97
CA LYS A 32 6.43 3.74 -11.33
C LYS A 32 6.07 4.80 -10.29
N LEU A 33 4.86 4.78 -9.74
CA LEU A 33 4.41 5.71 -8.70
C LEU A 33 5.20 5.57 -7.39
N ILE A 34 5.55 4.34 -7.01
CA ILE A 34 6.40 4.09 -5.83
C ILE A 34 7.82 4.58 -6.09
N ASP A 35 8.35 4.30 -7.27
CA ASP A 35 9.71 4.66 -7.69
C ASP A 35 9.89 6.13 -8.04
N LEU A 36 8.79 6.84 -8.29
CA LEU A 36 8.81 8.23 -8.71
C LEU A 36 9.48 9.10 -7.63
N PRO A 37 10.44 9.96 -7.99
CA PRO A 37 10.96 11.00 -7.11
C PRO A 37 9.85 11.92 -6.57
N ALA A 38 10.11 12.63 -5.47
CA ALA A 38 9.11 13.51 -4.85
C ALA A 38 8.85 14.80 -5.65
N ASP A 39 9.75 15.14 -6.56
CA ASP A 39 9.75 16.32 -7.44
C ASP A 39 9.22 16.04 -8.85
N GLU A 40 8.85 14.80 -9.14
CA GLU A 40 8.26 14.38 -10.41
C GLU A 40 6.76 14.09 -10.25
N PHE A 41 6.03 14.26 -11.35
CA PHE A 41 4.61 13.92 -11.43
C PHE A 41 4.38 12.82 -12.46
N LEU A 42 3.49 11.90 -12.12
CA LEU A 42 3.02 10.87 -13.02
C LEU A 42 1.66 11.29 -13.57
N ASP A 43 1.57 11.36 -14.89
CA ASP A 43 0.31 11.52 -15.62
C ASP A 43 -0.46 10.19 -15.57
N THR A 44 -1.18 9.97 -14.46
CA THR A 44 -2.06 8.83 -14.24
C THR A 44 -3.27 9.25 -13.43
N GLU A 45 -4.43 9.34 -14.06
CA GLU A 45 -5.68 9.67 -13.35
C GLU A 45 -6.28 8.47 -12.58
N GLU A 46 -5.69 7.28 -12.71
CA GLU A 46 -6.31 6.08 -12.16
C GLU A 46 -6.01 5.85 -10.67
N ALA A 47 -7.04 6.05 -9.84
CA ALA A 47 -7.02 5.78 -8.40
C ALA A 47 -6.54 4.36 -8.04
N ILE A 48 -6.75 3.38 -8.92
CA ILE A 48 -6.32 1.98 -8.68
C ILE A 48 -4.80 1.85 -8.55
N ASN A 49 -4.03 2.68 -9.27
CA ASN A 49 -2.56 2.67 -9.18
C ASN A 49 -2.10 3.21 -7.82
N VAL A 50 -2.79 4.20 -7.28
CA VAL A 50 -2.54 4.72 -5.93
C VAL A 50 -2.91 3.70 -4.86
N ILE A 51 -4.07 3.04 -5.00
CA ILE A 51 -4.53 2.01 -4.07
C ILE A 51 -3.54 0.85 -4.03
N THR A 52 -3.17 0.31 -5.19
CA THR A 52 -2.24 -0.83 -5.28
C THR A 52 -0.83 -0.47 -4.80
N ALA A 53 -0.33 0.71 -5.16
CA ALA A 53 0.93 1.23 -4.63
C ALA A 53 0.89 1.38 -3.09
N SER A 54 -0.21 1.89 -2.55
CA SER A 54 -0.42 2.06 -1.11
C SER A 54 -0.42 0.73 -0.38
N ILE A 55 -1.12 -0.28 -0.91
CA ILE A 55 -1.17 -1.63 -0.36
C ILE A 55 0.24 -2.23 -0.33
N TRP A 56 1.04 -2.10 -1.39
CA TRP A 56 2.44 -2.55 -1.39
C TRP A 56 3.25 -1.91 -0.27
N VAL A 57 3.27 -0.57 -0.22
CA VAL A 57 4.05 0.18 0.77
C VAL A 57 3.63 -0.20 2.20
N LEU A 58 2.33 -0.34 2.46
CA LEU A 58 1.81 -0.76 3.76
C LEU A 58 2.19 -2.20 4.09
N CYS A 59 2.10 -3.13 3.14
CA CYS A 59 2.51 -4.52 3.34
C CYS A 59 4.01 -4.61 3.66
N VAL A 60 4.86 -3.87 2.93
CA VAL A 60 6.31 -3.82 3.22
C VAL A 60 6.56 -3.26 4.62
N LYS A 61 5.86 -2.19 5.01
CA LYS A 61 5.95 -1.63 6.37
C LYS A 61 5.54 -2.63 7.44
N TYR A 62 4.44 -3.36 7.22
CA TYR A 62 3.95 -4.36 8.16
C TYR A 62 4.91 -5.56 8.30
N ASP A 63 5.40 -6.10 7.19
CA ASP A 63 6.31 -7.25 7.17
C ASP A 63 7.64 -6.93 7.87
N LYS A 64 8.10 -5.67 7.76
CA LYS A 64 9.30 -5.16 8.45
C LYS A 64 9.13 -4.88 9.95
N LEU A 65 7.90 -4.94 10.49
CA LEU A 65 7.71 -4.76 11.93
C LEU A 65 8.39 -5.88 12.72
N ALA A 66 9.07 -5.50 13.80
CA ALA A 66 9.54 -6.45 14.79
C ALA A 66 8.36 -7.20 15.40
N GLU A 67 8.53 -8.48 15.75
CA GLU A 67 7.46 -9.33 16.27
C GLU A 67 6.73 -8.71 17.49
N LYS A 68 7.48 -8.02 18.35
CA LYS A 68 6.93 -7.31 19.53
C LYS A 68 6.01 -6.12 19.18
N GLU A 69 6.16 -5.54 17.99
CA GLU A 69 5.41 -4.37 17.51
C GLU A 69 4.24 -4.77 16.60
N ARG A 70 4.21 -6.02 16.15
CA ARG A 70 3.15 -6.52 15.29
C ARG A 70 1.82 -6.56 16.06
N PRO A 71 0.73 -6.07 15.45
CA PRO A 71 -0.61 -6.26 15.98
C PRO A 71 -0.89 -7.74 16.27
N LYS A 72 -1.43 -8.03 17.46
CA LYS A 72 -1.73 -9.41 17.92
C LYS A 72 -3.22 -9.74 17.93
N ASN A 73 -4.05 -8.77 17.61
CA ASN A 73 -5.50 -8.92 17.57
C ASN A 73 -6.11 -7.94 16.57
N LYS A 74 -7.37 -8.20 16.20
CA LYS A 74 -8.12 -7.41 15.23
C LYS A 74 -8.17 -5.92 15.55
N ASP A 75 -8.36 -5.53 16.80
CA ASP A 75 -8.47 -4.12 17.18
C ASP A 75 -7.14 -3.37 17.06
N SER A 76 -6.05 -3.99 17.51
CA SER A 76 -4.70 -3.43 17.34
C SER A 76 -4.32 -3.35 15.86
N LEU A 77 -4.78 -4.31 15.05
CA LEU A 77 -4.55 -4.31 13.61
C LEU A 77 -5.27 -3.16 12.93
N ARG A 78 -6.56 -2.96 13.23
CA ARG A 78 -7.36 -1.84 12.69
C ARG A 78 -6.74 -0.49 13.05
N ARG A 79 -6.29 -0.31 14.29
CA ARG A 79 -5.59 0.91 14.71
C ARG A 79 -4.29 1.12 13.93
N TRP A 80 -3.54 0.04 13.67
CA TRP A 80 -2.32 0.12 12.87
C TRP A 80 -2.61 0.52 11.43
N ILE A 81 -3.64 -0.07 10.80
CA ILE A 81 -4.06 0.27 9.43
C ILE A 81 -4.42 1.76 9.35
N VAL A 82 -5.37 2.22 10.16
CA VAL A 82 -5.82 3.63 10.15
C VAL A 82 -4.66 4.61 10.35
N LYS A 83 -3.75 4.31 11.29
CA LYS A 83 -2.59 5.18 11.58
C LYS A 83 -1.62 5.31 10.38
N ASN A 84 -1.47 4.26 9.58
CA ASN A 84 -0.45 4.23 8.53
C ASN A 84 -0.99 4.56 7.13
N THR A 85 -2.26 4.27 6.85
CA THR A 85 -2.85 4.43 5.51
C THR A 85 -2.81 5.87 5.01
N LEU A 86 -3.31 6.83 5.79
CA LEU A 86 -3.44 8.22 5.36
C LEU A 86 -2.08 8.79 4.93
N ARG A 87 -1.03 8.57 5.74
CA ARG A 87 0.32 9.03 5.43
C ARG A 87 0.88 8.42 4.14
N VAL A 88 0.55 7.16 3.84
CA VAL A 88 1.00 6.51 2.60
C VAL A 88 0.24 7.05 1.41
N LEU A 89 -1.09 7.17 1.51
CA LEU A 89 -1.92 7.74 0.45
C LEU A 89 -1.51 9.18 0.13
N ASP A 90 -1.37 10.03 1.14
CA ASP A 90 -0.94 11.43 0.94
C ASP A 90 0.40 11.49 0.20
N SER A 91 1.37 10.62 0.54
CA SER A 91 2.67 10.60 -0.11
C SER A 91 2.66 10.14 -1.57
N LEU A 92 1.61 9.44 -2.01
CA LEU A 92 1.45 8.95 -3.37
C LEU A 92 0.54 9.87 -4.18
N CYS A 93 -0.53 10.41 -3.58
CA CYS A 93 -1.45 11.35 -4.23
C CYS A 93 -0.76 12.65 -4.65
N VAL A 94 0.26 13.12 -3.91
CA VAL A 94 1.01 14.33 -4.28
C VAL A 94 1.88 14.16 -5.53
N LYS A 95 2.07 12.93 -6.01
CA LYS A 95 2.90 12.59 -7.17
C LYS A 95 2.11 12.43 -8.46
N ILE A 96 0.82 12.78 -8.45
CA ILE A 96 -0.10 12.59 -9.57
C ILE A 96 -0.61 13.96 -10.01
N GLU A 97 -0.72 14.15 -11.33
CA GLU A 97 -1.28 15.36 -11.94
C GLU A 97 -2.78 15.52 -11.58
N PRO A 98 -3.34 16.75 -11.70
CA PRO A 98 -4.12 17.48 -10.67
C PRO A 98 -4.91 16.67 -9.63
N PRO A 99 -5.03 17.18 -8.39
CA PRO A 99 -5.32 16.35 -7.23
C PRO A 99 -6.63 15.57 -7.37
N PHE A 100 -6.58 14.29 -6.98
CA PHE A 100 -7.76 13.55 -6.58
C PHE A 100 -8.60 14.43 -5.64
N THR A 101 -9.88 14.57 -5.96
CA THR A 101 -10.79 15.27 -5.06
C THR A 101 -10.75 14.62 -3.67
N ALA A 102 -11.02 15.38 -2.60
CA ALA A 102 -11.04 14.81 -1.24
C ALA A 102 -11.94 13.56 -1.14
N TRP A 103 -13.04 13.54 -1.90
CA TRP A 103 -13.93 12.38 -2.02
C TRP A 103 -13.23 11.14 -2.60
N SER A 104 -12.40 11.32 -3.63
CA SER A 104 -11.60 10.23 -4.22
C SER A 104 -10.59 9.68 -3.20
N ILE A 105 -9.99 10.53 -2.38
CA ILE A 105 -9.05 10.11 -1.31
C ILE A 105 -9.79 9.30 -0.23
N ASP A 106 -10.99 9.71 0.15
CA ASP A 106 -11.82 8.96 1.11
C ASP A 106 -12.21 7.58 0.56
N MET A 107 -12.55 7.48 -0.73
CA MET A 107 -12.82 6.20 -1.38
C MET A 107 -11.58 5.31 -1.40
N MET A 108 -10.44 5.83 -1.84
CA MET A 108 -9.17 5.08 -1.83
C MET A 108 -8.79 4.62 -0.42
N THR A 109 -8.99 5.45 0.59
CA THR A 109 -8.73 5.10 1.99
C THR A 109 -9.57 3.91 2.43
N ARG A 110 -10.87 3.88 2.08
CA ARG A 110 -11.76 2.76 2.39
C ARG A 110 -11.33 1.48 1.68
N ASP A 111 -10.97 1.56 0.41
CA ASP A 111 -10.52 0.41 -0.38
C ASP A 111 -9.22 -0.18 0.15
N VAL A 112 -8.23 0.68 0.44
CA VAL A 112 -6.98 0.26 1.08
C VAL A 112 -7.27 -0.38 2.44
N HIS A 113 -8.12 0.21 3.28
CA HIS A 113 -8.47 -0.37 4.58
C HIS A 113 -9.10 -1.76 4.46
N ALA A 114 -10.05 -1.94 3.54
CA ALA A 114 -10.73 -3.21 3.34
C ALA A 114 -9.73 -4.31 2.93
N VAL A 115 -8.87 -4.03 1.94
CA VAL A 115 -7.86 -5.00 1.48
C VAL A 115 -6.83 -5.29 2.56
N MET A 116 -6.34 -4.26 3.26
CA MET A 116 -5.35 -4.43 4.32
C MET A 116 -5.92 -5.22 5.50
N GLU A 117 -7.17 -4.98 5.91
CA GLU A 117 -7.80 -5.75 6.98
C GLU A 117 -7.97 -7.21 6.57
N GLU A 118 -8.51 -7.49 5.38
CA GLU A 118 -8.67 -8.86 4.89
C GLU A 118 -7.33 -9.61 4.80
N LEU A 119 -6.29 -8.94 4.34
CA LEU A 119 -4.98 -9.53 4.11
C LEU A 119 -4.23 -9.77 5.42
N LEU A 120 -4.19 -8.78 6.31
CA LEU A 120 -3.43 -8.85 7.56
C LEU A 120 -4.15 -9.63 8.67
N LEU A 121 -5.47 -9.82 8.58
CA LEU A 121 -6.15 -10.75 9.48
C LEU A 121 -5.67 -12.20 9.31
N LYS A 122 -5.14 -12.55 8.13
CA LYS A 122 -4.60 -13.89 7.86
C LYS A 122 -3.20 -14.09 8.46
N THR A 123 -2.60 -13.05 9.05
CA THR A 123 -1.24 -13.11 9.63
C THR A 123 -1.23 -13.13 11.16
N ILE A 124 -2.40 -13.08 11.80
CA ILE A 124 -2.56 -13.09 13.27
C ILE A 124 -3.32 -14.33 13.74
#